data_AF-A0A496JJS9-F1
#
_entry.id   AF-A0A496JJS9-F1
#
_cell.length_a   1.000
_cell.length_b   1.000
_cell.length_c   1.000
_cell.angle_alpha   90.00
_cell.angle_beta   90.00
_cell.angle_gamma   90.00
#
_symmetry.space_group_name_H-M   'P 1'
#
loop_
_entity.id
_entity.type
_entity.pdbx_description
1 polymer ?
#
loop_
_entity_poly.entity_id
_entity_poly.type
_entity_poly.pdbx_seq_one_letter_code
_entity_poly.pdbx_strand_id
1 'polypeptide(L)'
;MKELEQSQQALKNEKAELSKDKENLTKANAELKTEKDNLTKDKTELTEKNKALTTEKTELNNKITGLVTEKERLVADKERLTKERDDLTKDKENLTATLSTAKTQAEQTSQKLNELEQRHAPYQKLEKLYEVFLEVKDRLNFNFVATTHSAMDLIASVLSDSKYYLESLYNKARQELSDKRSDKGEKLAELFDLLFEYIKDSKFERLKEPSAYDHTCKTLYPEQNSSGKMQRVVLRGYKHNDKVYHTIVDMGS
;
A
#
# COMPACT_ATOMS: atom_id res chain seq x y z
N MET A 1 -86.35 112.73 34.53
CA MET A 1 -85.27 112.98 33.54
C MET A 1 -83.92 112.45 34.04
N LYS A 2 -83.38 112.91 35.19
CA LYS A 2 -82.10 112.43 35.75
C LYS A 2 -82.00 110.91 36.02
N GLU A 3 -83.04 110.28 36.58
CA GLU A 3 -83.03 108.82 36.84
C GLU A 3 -82.98 107.99 35.54
N LEU A 4 -83.61 108.49 34.47
CA LEU A 4 -83.58 107.85 33.16
C LEU A 4 -82.19 107.93 32.53
N GLU A 5 -81.49 109.06 32.67
CA GLU A 5 -80.10 109.23 32.20
C GLU A 5 -79.12 108.32 32.96
N GLN A 6 -79.26 108.19 34.28
CA GLN A 6 -78.43 107.27 35.08
C GLN A 6 -78.65 105.80 34.70
N SER A 7 -79.92 105.40 34.49
CA SER A 7 -80.26 104.05 34.02
C SER A 7 -79.73 103.77 32.61
N GLN A 8 -79.82 104.73 31.69
CA GLN A 8 -79.23 104.62 30.36
C GLN A 8 -77.70 104.48 30.40
N GLN A 9 -77.02 105.22 31.28
CA GLN A 9 -75.56 105.12 31.44
C GLN A 9 -75.15 103.76 32.05
N ALA A 10 -75.88 103.25 33.04
CA ALA A 10 -75.63 101.94 33.64
C ALA A 10 -75.78 100.80 32.62
N LEU A 11 -76.86 100.82 31.81
CA LEU A 11 -77.07 99.90 30.70
C LEU A 11 -75.96 99.98 29.65
N LYS A 12 -75.44 101.17 29.37
CA LYS A 12 -74.33 101.37 28.43
C LYS A 12 -73.04 100.73 28.93
N ASN A 13 -72.77 100.85 30.23
CA ASN A 13 -71.61 100.25 30.89
C ASN A 13 -71.72 98.72 30.94
N GLU A 14 -72.89 98.18 31.32
CA GLU A 14 -73.15 96.74 31.35
C GLU A 14 -73.03 96.11 29.95
N LYS A 15 -73.53 96.79 28.92
CA LYS A 15 -73.36 96.38 27.52
C LYS A 15 -71.89 96.36 27.09
N ALA A 16 -71.08 97.30 27.58
CA ALA A 16 -69.65 97.34 27.29
C ALA A 16 -68.89 96.18 27.97
N GLU A 17 -69.18 95.88 29.24
CA GLU A 17 -68.61 94.73 29.97
C GLU A 17 -69.01 93.40 29.32
N LEU A 18 -70.29 93.20 29.00
CA LEU A 18 -70.77 92.03 28.28
C LEU A 18 -70.09 91.86 26.91
N SER A 19 -69.81 92.96 26.21
CA SER A 19 -69.07 92.92 24.95
C SER A 19 -67.64 92.45 25.15
N LYS A 20 -66.98 92.86 26.24
CA LYS A 20 -65.61 92.47 26.58
C LYS A 20 -65.54 91.00 27.00
N ASP A 21 -66.47 90.54 27.83
CA ASP A 21 -66.58 89.13 28.22
C ASP A 21 -66.82 88.23 27.02
N LYS A 22 -67.69 88.66 26.09
CA LYS A 22 -67.92 87.94 24.84
C LYS A 22 -66.64 87.82 24.00
N GLU A 23 -65.84 88.89 23.91
CA GLU A 23 -64.56 88.86 23.20
C GLU A 23 -63.54 87.92 23.88
N ASN A 24 -63.45 87.96 25.22
CA ASN A 24 -62.58 87.07 26.00
C ASN A 24 -62.98 85.59 25.85
N LEU A 25 -64.27 85.27 25.95
CA LEU A 25 -64.80 83.93 25.73
C LEU A 25 -64.54 83.45 24.29
N THR A 26 -64.61 84.36 23.31
CA THR A 26 -64.29 84.02 21.91
C THR A 26 -62.82 83.66 21.76
N LYS A 27 -61.89 84.39 22.40
CA LYS A 27 -60.45 84.08 22.40
C LYS A 27 -60.16 82.75 23.10
N ALA A 28 -60.70 82.54 24.30
CA ALA A 28 -60.51 81.29 25.04
C ALA A 28 -61.05 80.05 24.28
N ASN A 29 -62.20 80.18 23.60
CA ASN A 29 -62.73 79.10 22.76
C ASN A 29 -61.84 78.81 21.55
N ALA A 30 -61.22 79.83 20.95
CA ALA A 30 -60.27 79.63 19.86
C ALA A 30 -59.02 78.88 20.35
N GLU A 31 -58.47 79.28 21.49
CA GLU A 31 -57.31 78.61 22.11
C GLU A 31 -57.62 77.15 22.48
N LEU A 32 -58.76 76.89 23.13
CA LEU A 32 -59.20 75.52 23.45
C LEU A 32 -59.38 74.65 22.21
N LYS A 33 -59.83 75.24 21.10
CA LYS A 33 -59.97 74.52 19.83
C LYS A 33 -58.60 74.14 19.26
N THR A 34 -57.63 75.06 19.30
CA THR A 34 -56.25 74.78 18.90
C THR A 34 -55.60 73.70 19.78
N GLU A 35 -55.76 73.77 21.10
CA GLU A 35 -55.25 72.76 22.04
C GLU A 35 -55.84 71.37 21.74
N LYS A 36 -57.14 71.31 21.48
CA LYS A 36 -57.84 70.06 21.14
C LYS A 36 -57.33 69.46 19.83
N ASP A 37 -57.07 70.28 18.82
CA ASP A 37 -56.53 69.83 17.53
C ASP A 37 -55.09 69.29 17.72
N ASN A 38 -54.26 69.96 18.53
CA ASN A 38 -52.91 69.51 18.88
C ASN A 38 -52.94 68.16 19.62
N LEU A 39 -53.76 68.01 20.65
CA LEU A 39 -53.91 66.75 21.39
C LEU A 39 -54.40 65.60 20.50
N THR A 40 -55.24 65.91 19.51
CA THR A 40 -55.73 64.91 18.54
C THR A 40 -54.59 64.44 17.63
N LYS A 41 -53.71 65.36 17.21
CA LYS A 41 -52.51 65.05 16.42
C LYS A 41 -51.54 64.18 17.23
N ASP A 42 -51.19 64.58 18.45
CA ASP A 42 -50.27 63.85 19.32
C ASP A 42 -50.77 62.44 19.61
N LYS A 43 -52.08 62.28 19.87
CA LYS A 43 -52.70 60.98 20.08
C LYS A 43 -52.57 60.07 18.85
N THR A 44 -52.69 60.64 17.65
CA THR A 44 -52.55 59.89 16.40
C THR A 44 -51.10 59.43 16.22
N GLU A 45 -50.13 60.32 16.41
CA GLU A 45 -48.69 60.01 16.30
C GLU A 45 -48.26 58.94 17.33
N LEU A 46 -48.73 59.03 18.58
CA LEU A 46 -48.46 58.02 19.61
C LEU A 46 -49.09 56.67 19.26
N THR A 47 -50.27 56.66 18.65
CA THR A 47 -50.93 55.44 18.20
C THR A 47 -50.13 54.75 17.09
N GLU A 48 -49.58 55.52 16.14
CA GLU A 48 -48.73 55.00 15.08
C GLU A 48 -47.40 54.46 15.61
N LYS A 49 -46.73 55.19 16.51
CA LYS A 49 -45.50 54.73 17.17
C LYS A 49 -45.72 53.42 17.94
N ASN A 50 -46.84 53.29 18.66
CA ASN A 50 -47.16 52.06 19.38
C ASN A 50 -47.39 50.87 18.44
N LYS A 51 -48.03 51.09 17.28
CA LYS A 51 -48.17 50.05 16.26
C LYS A 51 -46.81 49.62 15.72
N ALA A 52 -45.93 50.57 15.37
CA ALA A 52 -44.59 50.28 14.88
C ALA A 52 -43.77 49.46 15.90
N LEU A 53 -43.76 49.88 17.17
CA LEU A 53 -43.08 49.16 18.26
C LEU A 53 -43.65 47.74 18.48
N THR A 54 -44.96 47.55 18.31
CA THR A 54 -45.59 46.23 18.42
C THR A 54 -45.14 45.29 17.30
N THR A 55 -45.02 45.82 16.07
CA THR A 55 -44.48 45.07 14.93
C THR A 55 -43.02 44.69 15.15
N GLU A 56 -42.17 45.65 15.53
CA GLU A 56 -40.74 45.41 15.78
C GLU A 56 -40.53 44.37 16.90
N LYS A 57 -41.30 44.47 17.99
CA LYS A 57 -41.28 43.47 19.07
C LYS A 57 -41.62 42.06 18.58
N THR A 58 -42.58 41.95 17.66
CA THR A 58 -42.98 40.66 17.08
C THR A 58 -41.87 40.10 16.19
N GLU A 59 -41.25 40.93 15.36
CA GLU A 59 -40.11 40.53 14.52
C GLU A 59 -38.89 40.08 15.35
N LEU A 60 -38.57 40.82 16.41
CA LEU A 60 -37.48 40.47 17.32
C LEU A 60 -37.74 39.15 18.03
N ASN A 61 -38.98 38.90 18.48
CA ASN A 61 -39.36 37.62 19.07
C ASN A 61 -39.19 36.47 18.09
N ASN A 62 -39.57 36.65 16.82
CA ASN A 62 -39.38 35.62 15.78
C ASN A 62 -37.89 35.36 15.47
N LYS A 63 -37.04 36.40 15.52
CA LYS A 63 -35.59 36.22 15.40
C LYS A 63 -35.01 35.46 16.58
N ILE A 64 -35.47 35.75 17.80
CA ILE A 64 -35.04 35.05 19.01
C ILE A 64 -35.39 33.57 18.94
N THR A 65 -36.63 33.22 18.55
CA THR A 65 -37.02 31.81 18.42
C THR A 65 -36.19 31.08 17.36
N GLY A 66 -35.92 31.72 16.21
CA GLY A 66 -35.02 31.19 15.19
C GLY A 66 -33.60 30.92 15.71
N LEU A 67 -33.02 31.88 16.43
CA LEU A 67 -31.68 31.72 17.03
C LEU A 67 -31.63 30.61 18.09
N VAL A 68 -32.69 30.44 18.88
CA VAL A 68 -32.80 29.35 19.86
C VAL A 68 -32.78 27.99 19.15
N THR A 69 -33.59 27.83 18.08
CA THR A 69 -33.62 26.57 17.32
C THR A 69 -32.28 26.25 16.65
N GLU A 70 -31.59 27.25 16.08
CA GLU A 70 -30.28 27.02 15.47
C GLU A 70 -29.22 26.66 16.52
N LYS A 71 -29.28 27.28 17.71
CA LYS A 71 -28.39 26.93 18.82
C LYS A 71 -28.57 25.47 19.25
N GLU A 72 -29.82 25.00 19.38
CA GLU A 72 -30.11 23.61 19.72
C GLU A 72 -29.56 22.64 18.65
N ARG A 73 -29.75 22.97 17.36
CA ARG A 73 -29.21 22.19 16.24
C ARG A 73 -27.68 22.10 16.29
N LEU A 74 -27.01 23.21 16.56
CA LEU A 74 -25.54 23.25 16.67
C LEU A 74 -25.01 22.46 17.87
N VAL A 75 -25.74 22.43 18.98
CA VAL A 75 -25.38 21.58 20.14
C VAL A 75 -25.46 20.10 19.77
N ALA A 76 -26.55 19.68 19.12
CA ALA A 76 -26.71 18.30 18.66
C ALA A 76 -25.64 17.89 17.63
N ASP A 77 -25.31 18.78 16.68
CA ASP A 77 -24.24 18.55 15.70
C ASP A 77 -22.87 18.39 16.39
N LYS A 78 -22.58 19.21 17.40
CA LYS A 78 -21.33 19.12 18.18
C LYS A 78 -21.21 17.80 18.93
N GLU A 79 -22.30 17.33 19.55
CA GLU A 79 -22.33 16.04 20.26
C GLU A 79 -22.09 14.88 19.28
N ARG A 80 -22.74 14.89 18.12
CA ARG A 80 -22.54 13.90 17.06
C ARG A 80 -21.09 13.86 16.58
N LEU A 81 -20.51 15.02 16.26
CA LEU A 81 -19.11 15.12 15.80
C LEU A 81 -18.13 14.66 16.87
N THR A 82 -18.42 14.91 18.16
CA THR A 82 -17.59 14.42 19.27
C THR A 82 -17.58 12.90 19.31
N LYS A 83 -18.74 12.26 19.16
CA LYS A 83 -18.85 10.80 19.12
C LYS A 83 -18.11 10.19 17.91
N GLU A 84 -18.30 10.77 16.73
CA GLU A 84 -17.62 10.31 15.50
C GLU A 84 -16.09 10.41 15.62
N ARG A 85 -15.57 11.48 16.23
CA ARG A 85 -14.14 11.61 16.53
C ARG A 85 -13.65 10.50 17.47
N ASP A 86 -14.42 10.16 18.50
CA ASP A 86 -14.03 9.13 19.47
C ASP A 86 -14.00 7.74 18.82
N ASP A 87 -15.01 7.43 17.98
CA ASP A 87 -15.07 6.19 17.20
C ASP A 87 -13.87 6.09 16.23
N LEU A 88 -13.58 7.16 15.47
CA LEU A 88 -12.42 7.21 14.58
C LEU A 88 -11.08 7.06 15.32
N THR A 89 -10.98 7.58 16.54
CA THR A 89 -9.78 7.44 17.37
C THR A 89 -9.56 5.98 17.75
N LYS A 90 -10.63 5.29 18.16
CA LYS A 90 -10.59 3.86 18.50
C LYS A 90 -10.23 3.00 17.29
N ASP A 91 -10.80 3.30 16.12
CA ASP A 91 -10.48 2.57 14.88
C ASP A 91 -9.02 2.75 14.47
N LYS A 92 -8.47 3.96 14.63
CA LYS A 92 -7.05 4.24 14.38
C LYS A 92 -6.14 3.42 15.29
N GLU A 93 -6.47 3.31 16.58
CA GLU A 93 -5.71 2.49 17.53
C GLU A 93 -5.73 1.00 17.15
N ASN A 94 -6.91 0.48 16.79
CA ASN A 94 -7.09 -0.91 16.34
C ASN A 94 -6.30 -1.22 15.05
N LEU A 95 -6.36 -0.32 14.07
CA LEU A 95 -5.62 -0.46 12.82
C LEU A 95 -4.11 -0.43 13.06
N THR A 96 -3.64 0.43 13.97
CA THR A 96 -2.22 0.52 14.34
C THR A 96 -1.74 -0.79 14.99
N ALA A 97 -2.53 -1.37 15.90
CA ALA A 97 -2.22 -2.65 16.52
C ALA A 97 -2.21 -3.82 15.52
N THR A 98 -3.18 -3.84 14.59
CA THR A 98 -3.26 -4.84 13.53
C THR A 98 -2.06 -4.76 12.60
N LEU A 99 -1.66 -3.55 12.19
CA LEU A 99 -0.50 -3.32 11.34
C LEU A 99 0.80 -3.79 12.00
N SER A 100 0.99 -3.48 13.29
CA SER A 100 2.16 -3.93 14.04
C SER A 100 2.23 -5.46 14.12
N THR A 101 1.09 -6.11 14.33
CA THR A 101 0.99 -7.58 14.38
C THR A 101 1.31 -8.19 13.03
N ALA A 102 0.73 -7.66 11.95
CA ALA A 102 0.97 -8.13 10.58
C ALA A 102 2.45 -7.96 10.18
N LYS A 103 3.08 -6.84 10.54
CA LYS A 103 4.51 -6.61 10.29
C LYS A 103 5.38 -7.67 10.98
N THR A 104 5.10 -7.95 12.25
CA THR A 104 5.82 -8.98 13.02
C THR A 104 5.66 -10.36 12.39
N GLN A 105 4.45 -10.72 11.97
CA GLN A 105 4.18 -11.99 11.29
C GLN A 105 4.90 -12.09 9.93
N ALA A 106 4.96 -11.00 9.18
CA ALA A 106 5.67 -10.94 7.90
C ALA A 106 7.18 -11.16 8.08
N GLU A 107 7.80 -10.51 9.08
CA GLU A 107 9.21 -10.69 9.42
C GLU A 107 9.49 -12.14 9.84
N GLN A 108 8.66 -12.73 10.69
CA GLN A 108 8.78 -14.14 11.09
C GLN A 108 8.64 -15.11 9.90
N THR A 109 7.71 -14.84 9.00
CA THR A 109 7.49 -15.67 7.81
C THR A 109 8.67 -15.59 6.85
N SER A 110 9.22 -14.39 6.64
CA SER A 110 10.40 -14.19 5.81
C SER A 110 11.63 -14.92 6.37
N GLN A 111 11.82 -14.90 7.69
CA GLN A 111 12.88 -15.67 8.35
C GLN A 111 12.72 -17.18 8.14
N LYS A 112 11.51 -17.72 8.37
CA LYS A 112 11.22 -19.13 8.15
C LYS A 112 11.39 -19.56 6.69
N LEU A 113 11.03 -18.69 5.73
CA LEU A 113 11.22 -18.96 4.32
C LEU A 113 12.71 -19.12 3.97
N ASN A 114 13.56 -18.20 4.44
CA ASN A 114 15.00 -18.29 4.24
C ASN A 114 15.60 -19.54 4.90
N GLU A 115 15.17 -19.88 6.12
CA GLU A 115 15.58 -21.13 6.77
C GLU A 115 15.18 -22.38 5.96
N LEU A 116 13.98 -22.38 5.38
CA LEU A 116 13.49 -23.48 4.56
C LEU A 116 14.27 -23.59 3.24
N GLU A 117 14.53 -22.48 2.57
CA GLU A 117 15.34 -22.42 1.34
C GLU A 117 16.75 -22.97 1.60
N GLN A 118 17.40 -22.56 2.70
CA GLN A 118 18.71 -23.08 3.08
C GLN A 118 18.68 -24.58 3.38
N ARG A 119 17.65 -25.07 4.08
CA ARG A 119 17.47 -26.52 4.31
C ARG A 119 17.17 -27.28 3.03
N HIS A 120 16.53 -26.66 2.05
CA HIS A 120 16.16 -27.29 0.79
C HIS A 120 17.31 -27.32 -0.23
N ALA A 121 18.29 -26.40 -0.14
CA ALA A 121 19.39 -26.29 -1.10
C ALA A 121 20.16 -27.62 -1.38
N PRO A 122 20.46 -28.48 -0.37
CA PRO A 122 21.09 -29.78 -0.63
C PRO A 122 20.21 -30.75 -1.44
N TYR A 123 18.89 -30.67 -1.27
CA TYR A 123 17.94 -31.56 -1.95
C TYR A 123 17.78 -31.21 -3.43
N GLN A 124 17.88 -29.93 -3.81
CA GLN A 124 17.86 -29.51 -5.23
C GLN A 124 18.98 -30.17 -6.05
N LYS A 125 20.17 -30.30 -5.46
CA LYS A 125 21.30 -30.97 -6.11
C LYS A 125 21.03 -32.47 -6.27
N LEU A 126 20.47 -33.10 -5.24
CA LEU A 126 20.12 -34.52 -5.26
C LEU A 126 18.99 -34.82 -6.26
N GLU A 127 18.00 -33.93 -6.36
CA GLU A 127 16.91 -34.00 -7.34
C GLU A 127 17.46 -33.95 -8.76
N LYS A 128 18.32 -32.96 -9.06
CA LYS A 128 18.98 -32.86 -10.37
C LYS A 128 19.81 -34.10 -10.71
N LEU A 129 20.55 -34.65 -9.74
CA LEU A 129 21.28 -35.90 -9.92
C LEU A 129 20.35 -37.07 -10.26
N TYR A 130 19.20 -37.17 -9.60
CA TYR A 130 18.22 -38.21 -9.85
C TYR A 130 17.59 -38.10 -11.25
N GLU A 131 17.23 -36.89 -11.68
CA GLU A 131 16.72 -36.62 -13.02
C GLU A 131 17.73 -37.05 -14.10
N VAL A 132 18.97 -36.57 -14.00
CA VAL A 132 20.02 -36.89 -14.98
C VAL A 132 20.35 -38.39 -14.96
N PHE A 133 20.36 -39.02 -13.79
CA PHE A 133 20.50 -40.48 -13.67
C PHE A 133 19.42 -41.23 -14.45
N LEU A 134 18.14 -40.85 -14.30
CA LEU A 134 17.04 -41.50 -15.00
C LEU A 134 17.16 -41.38 -16.51
N GLU A 135 17.68 -40.26 -17.02
CA GLU A 135 17.87 -40.02 -18.45
C GLU A 135 18.94 -40.91 -19.10
N VAL A 136 19.94 -41.36 -18.32
CA VAL A 136 21.10 -42.10 -18.85
C VAL A 136 21.24 -43.51 -18.28
N LYS A 137 20.31 -43.96 -17.42
CA LYS A 137 20.39 -45.26 -16.73
C LYS A 137 20.59 -46.45 -17.66
N ASP A 138 20.04 -46.39 -18.88
CA ASP A 138 20.17 -47.44 -19.90
C ASP A 138 21.57 -47.51 -20.53
N ARG A 139 22.39 -46.47 -20.36
CA ARG A 139 23.79 -46.40 -20.78
C ARG A 139 24.77 -46.73 -19.65
N LEU A 140 24.29 -46.82 -18.41
CA LEU A 140 25.09 -47.18 -17.23
C LEU A 140 25.23 -48.70 -17.04
N ASN A 141 25.06 -49.49 -18.11
CA ASN A 141 25.24 -50.95 -18.15
C ASN A 141 26.72 -51.36 -18.02
N PHE A 142 27.40 -50.86 -17.00
CA PHE A 142 28.62 -51.46 -16.53
C PHE A 142 28.24 -52.71 -15.73
N ASN A 143 29.15 -53.68 -15.60
CA ASN A 143 29.06 -54.69 -14.54
C ASN A 143 29.18 -54.07 -13.11
N PHE A 144 28.89 -52.78 -12.94
CA PHE A 144 29.05 -51.98 -11.72
C PHE A 144 28.31 -52.60 -10.54
N VAL A 145 27.05 -52.96 -10.79
CA VAL A 145 26.11 -53.61 -9.89
C VAL A 145 25.03 -54.17 -10.82
N ALA A 146 24.85 -55.49 -10.90
CA ALA A 146 23.73 -56.08 -11.67
C ALA A 146 22.34 -55.68 -11.12
N THR A 147 22.31 -54.83 -10.08
CA THR A 147 21.15 -54.44 -9.27
C THR A 147 21.15 -52.96 -8.88
N THR A 148 21.86 -52.03 -9.56
CA THR A 148 21.64 -50.58 -9.32
C THR A 148 20.28 -50.19 -9.88
N HIS A 149 19.25 -50.19 -9.03
CA HIS A 149 17.88 -49.85 -9.40
C HIS A 149 17.59 -48.36 -9.14
N SER A 150 18.52 -47.62 -8.51
CA SER A 150 18.35 -46.23 -8.11
C SER A 150 19.62 -45.38 -8.23
N ALA A 151 19.47 -44.05 -8.28
CA ALA A 151 20.58 -43.12 -8.22
C ALA A 151 21.37 -43.24 -6.90
N MET A 152 20.72 -43.64 -5.80
CA MET A 152 21.40 -43.86 -4.51
C MET A 152 22.40 -45.01 -4.60
N ASP A 153 22.05 -46.11 -5.28
CA ASP A 153 22.97 -47.24 -5.48
C ASP A 153 24.20 -46.81 -6.29
N LEU A 154 24.00 -45.93 -7.28
CA LEU A 154 25.08 -45.36 -8.07
C LEU A 154 26.02 -44.51 -7.20
N ILE A 155 25.47 -43.61 -6.37
CA ILE A 155 26.27 -42.81 -5.43
C ILE A 155 27.04 -43.72 -4.47
N ALA A 156 26.38 -44.71 -3.87
CA ALA A 156 27.00 -45.64 -2.93
C ALA A 156 28.14 -46.43 -3.57
N SER A 157 27.98 -46.85 -4.82
CA SER A 157 29.05 -47.51 -5.59
C SER A 157 30.21 -46.55 -5.82
N VAL A 158 29.94 -45.34 -6.34
CA VAL A 158 30.97 -44.32 -6.58
C VAL A 158 31.73 -43.96 -5.28
N LEU A 159 31.09 -43.95 -4.13
CA LEU A 159 31.76 -43.68 -2.85
C LEU A 159 32.54 -44.89 -2.29
N SER A 160 32.19 -46.13 -2.67
CA SER A 160 32.87 -47.33 -2.17
C SER A 160 34.22 -47.57 -2.86
N ASP A 161 34.30 -47.32 -4.18
CA ASP A 161 35.54 -47.31 -4.96
C ASP A 161 35.54 -46.18 -5.99
N SER A 162 35.78 -44.96 -5.49
CA SER A 162 35.74 -43.74 -6.30
C SER A 162 36.68 -43.78 -7.49
N LYS A 163 37.82 -44.47 -7.38
CA LYS A 163 38.77 -44.57 -8.49
C LYS A 163 38.17 -45.40 -9.62
N TYR A 164 37.73 -46.62 -9.31
CA TYR A 164 37.21 -47.53 -10.32
C TYR A 164 35.95 -46.97 -10.99
N TYR A 165 35.00 -46.51 -10.19
CA TYR A 165 33.68 -46.12 -10.68
C TYR A 165 33.67 -44.76 -11.39
N LEU A 166 34.44 -43.77 -10.93
CA LEU A 166 34.57 -42.50 -11.68
C LEU A 166 35.34 -42.70 -12.98
N GLU A 167 36.44 -43.47 -12.98
CA GLU A 167 37.20 -43.73 -14.21
C GLU A 167 36.33 -44.42 -15.27
N SER A 168 35.53 -45.39 -14.84
CA SER A 168 34.61 -46.10 -15.74
C SER A 168 33.51 -45.19 -16.27
N LEU A 169 32.88 -44.37 -15.41
CA LEU A 169 31.86 -43.40 -15.83
C LEU A 169 32.44 -42.36 -16.80
N TYR A 170 33.64 -41.85 -16.50
CA TYR A 170 34.35 -40.90 -17.35
C TYR A 170 34.63 -41.47 -18.74
N ASN A 171 35.15 -42.70 -18.80
CA ASN A 171 35.44 -43.37 -20.05
C ASN A 171 34.18 -43.63 -20.87
N LYS A 172 33.06 -43.97 -20.21
CA LYS A 172 31.78 -44.14 -20.88
C LYS A 172 31.21 -42.84 -21.42
N ALA A 173 31.25 -41.76 -20.65
CA ALA A 173 30.86 -40.43 -21.14
C ALA A 173 31.68 -40.06 -22.38
N ARG A 174 33.01 -40.24 -22.34
CA ARG A 174 33.89 -40.02 -23.50
C ARG A 174 33.53 -40.89 -24.71
N GLN A 175 33.21 -42.16 -24.49
CA GLN A 175 32.80 -43.08 -25.55
C GLN A 175 31.49 -42.62 -26.22
N GLU A 176 30.47 -42.29 -25.41
CA GLU A 176 29.15 -41.87 -25.89
C GLU A 176 29.22 -40.51 -26.59
N LEU A 177 30.05 -39.57 -26.10
CA LEU A 177 30.33 -38.31 -26.81
C LEU A 177 31.02 -38.54 -28.17
N SER A 178 31.67 -39.70 -28.38
CA SER A 178 32.30 -40.08 -29.65
C SER A 178 31.41 -40.87 -30.58
N ASP A 179 30.28 -41.38 -30.09
CA ASP A 179 29.31 -42.09 -30.90
C ASP A 179 28.30 -41.11 -31.49
N LYS A 180 28.39 -40.89 -32.81
CA LYS A 180 27.48 -40.00 -33.56
C LYS A 180 26.01 -40.40 -33.50
N ARG A 181 25.71 -41.62 -33.04
CA ARG A 181 24.34 -42.13 -32.89
C ARG A 181 23.81 -41.98 -31.46
N SER A 182 24.64 -41.53 -30.52
CA SER A 182 24.25 -41.33 -29.12
C SER A 182 23.82 -39.90 -28.86
N ASP A 183 22.67 -39.74 -28.24
CA ASP A 183 22.15 -38.48 -27.70
C ASP A 183 22.43 -38.33 -26.19
N LYS A 184 23.16 -39.28 -25.59
CA LYS A 184 23.35 -39.37 -24.13
C LYS A 184 24.72 -38.92 -23.62
N GLY A 185 25.68 -38.66 -24.51
CA GLY A 185 27.04 -38.29 -24.13
C GLY A 185 27.09 -37.06 -23.22
N GLU A 186 26.40 -35.98 -23.57
CA GLU A 186 26.41 -34.73 -22.76
C GLU A 186 25.73 -34.94 -21.40
N LYS A 187 24.66 -35.72 -21.34
CA LYS A 187 23.96 -36.07 -20.10
C LYS A 187 24.81 -36.96 -19.18
N LEU A 188 25.62 -37.84 -19.74
CA LEU A 188 26.61 -38.62 -18.97
C LEU A 188 27.74 -37.75 -18.43
N ALA A 189 28.15 -36.71 -19.18
CA ALA A 189 29.10 -35.73 -18.69
C ALA A 189 28.51 -34.91 -17.52
N GLU A 190 27.25 -34.48 -17.65
CA GLU A 190 26.51 -33.82 -16.56
C GLU A 190 26.39 -34.73 -15.32
N LEU A 191 26.04 -36.02 -15.49
CA LEU A 191 25.99 -36.98 -14.40
C LEU A 191 27.34 -37.14 -13.72
N PHE A 192 28.42 -37.23 -14.51
CA PHE A 192 29.78 -37.31 -14.01
C PHE A 192 30.13 -36.08 -13.16
N ASP A 193 29.82 -34.87 -13.64
CA ASP A 193 30.06 -33.63 -12.90
C ASP A 193 29.33 -33.60 -11.56
N LEU A 194 28.03 -33.96 -11.56
CA LEU A 194 27.22 -34.01 -10.35
C LEU A 194 27.74 -35.02 -9.32
N LEU A 195 28.16 -36.21 -9.77
CA LEU A 195 28.74 -37.25 -8.90
C LEU A 195 30.11 -36.84 -8.36
N PHE A 196 30.92 -36.16 -9.17
CA PHE A 196 32.24 -35.71 -8.76
C PHE A 196 32.18 -34.75 -7.56
N GLU A 197 31.11 -33.95 -7.40
CA GLU A 197 30.93 -33.06 -6.24
C GLU A 197 30.87 -33.81 -4.88
N TYR A 198 30.42 -35.06 -4.89
CA TYR A 198 30.32 -35.90 -3.70
C TYR A 198 31.65 -36.54 -3.30
N ILE A 199 32.67 -36.49 -4.16
CA ILE A 199 34.00 -37.03 -3.88
C ILE A 199 34.75 -36.09 -2.95
N LYS A 200 35.09 -36.57 -1.75
CA LYS A 200 35.85 -35.82 -0.74
C LYS A 200 37.29 -36.30 -0.59
N ASP A 201 37.71 -37.33 -1.33
CA ASP A 201 39.08 -37.80 -1.33
C ASP A 201 39.99 -36.79 -2.05
N SER A 202 40.94 -36.23 -1.29
CA SER A 202 41.94 -35.26 -1.77
C SER A 202 42.81 -35.73 -2.94
N LYS A 203 42.84 -37.04 -3.22
CA LYS A 203 43.54 -37.59 -4.41
C LYS A 203 42.86 -37.20 -5.71
N PHE A 204 41.58 -36.83 -5.66
CA PHE A 204 40.81 -36.38 -6.82
C PHE A 204 40.83 -34.86 -6.90
N GLU A 205 41.34 -34.33 -8.00
CA GLU A 205 41.35 -32.89 -8.28
C GLU A 205 40.57 -32.62 -9.56
N ARG A 206 39.50 -31.81 -9.51
CA ARG A 206 38.83 -31.36 -10.75
C ARG A 206 39.77 -30.41 -11.47
N LEU A 207 40.06 -30.65 -12.76
CA LEU A 207 40.87 -29.72 -13.56
C LEU A 207 40.17 -28.36 -13.62
N LYS A 208 40.90 -27.25 -13.66
CA LYS A 208 40.30 -25.92 -13.87
C LYS A 208 39.60 -25.85 -15.22
N GLU A 209 38.52 -25.07 -15.29
CA GLU A 209 37.88 -24.80 -16.57
C GLU A 209 38.85 -24.01 -17.46
N PRO A 210 39.21 -24.53 -18.63
CA PRO A 210 40.17 -23.87 -19.50
C PRO A 210 39.60 -22.60 -20.13
N SER A 211 40.43 -21.57 -20.31
CA SER A 211 40.06 -20.34 -21.03
C SER A 211 40.43 -20.34 -22.52
N ALA A 212 41.35 -21.21 -22.94
CA ALA A 212 41.82 -21.37 -24.32
C ALA A 212 42.30 -22.81 -24.57
N TYR A 213 42.42 -23.24 -25.83
CA TYR A 213 42.88 -24.60 -26.16
C TYR A 213 44.35 -24.81 -25.77
N ASP A 214 44.64 -25.95 -25.16
CA ASP A 214 45.98 -26.40 -24.75
C ASP A 214 45.98 -27.94 -24.80
N HIS A 215 46.84 -28.48 -25.65
CA HIS A 215 46.94 -29.90 -25.98
C HIS A 215 47.46 -30.74 -24.81
N THR A 216 48.05 -30.12 -23.78
CA THR A 216 48.55 -30.84 -22.59
C THR A 216 47.42 -31.22 -21.62
N CYS A 217 46.25 -30.59 -21.73
CA CYS A 217 45.12 -30.82 -20.83
C CYS A 217 43.77 -31.07 -21.54
N LYS A 218 43.74 -31.13 -22.88
CA LYS A 218 42.49 -31.18 -23.67
C LYS A 218 42.48 -32.22 -24.77
N THR A 219 41.31 -32.79 -25.01
CA THR A 219 40.96 -33.55 -26.21
C THR A 219 39.85 -32.80 -26.96
N LEU A 220 39.90 -32.77 -28.29
CA LEU A 220 38.86 -32.15 -29.11
C LEU A 220 37.56 -32.96 -29.05
N TYR A 221 36.42 -32.26 -29.16
CA TYR A 221 35.15 -32.93 -29.38
C TYR A 221 35.22 -33.70 -30.71
N PRO A 222 34.68 -34.93 -30.75
CA PRO A 222 34.62 -35.71 -31.98
C PRO A 222 33.98 -34.86 -33.08
N GLU A 223 34.58 -34.86 -34.29
CA GLU A 223 34.22 -34.06 -35.49
C GLU A 223 35.05 -32.79 -35.78
N GLN A 224 35.98 -32.36 -34.91
CA GLN A 224 36.78 -31.15 -35.11
C GLN A 224 38.23 -31.39 -35.58
N ASN A 225 38.65 -30.65 -36.61
CA ASN A 225 39.98 -30.77 -37.25
C ASN A 225 40.89 -29.54 -37.06
N SER A 226 40.47 -28.49 -36.34
CA SER A 226 41.29 -27.28 -36.17
C SER A 226 41.20 -26.65 -34.77
N SER A 227 42.28 -25.99 -34.36
CA SER A 227 42.44 -25.28 -33.09
C SER A 227 41.77 -23.90 -33.12
N GLY A 228 40.45 -23.86 -33.33
CA GLY A 228 39.64 -22.63 -33.34
C GLY A 228 39.54 -21.93 -31.98
N LYS A 229 38.56 -21.04 -31.80
CA LYS A 229 38.26 -20.45 -30.48
C LYS A 229 37.32 -21.40 -29.73
N MET A 230 37.75 -21.87 -28.56
CA MET A 230 36.94 -22.74 -27.69
C MET A 230 35.55 -22.13 -27.44
N GLN A 231 34.48 -22.88 -27.73
CA GLN A 231 33.09 -22.45 -27.51
C GLN A 231 32.60 -22.86 -26.12
N ARG A 232 32.77 -24.14 -25.77
CA ARG A 232 32.35 -24.67 -24.46
C ARG A 232 33.17 -25.90 -24.04
N VAL A 233 33.14 -26.19 -22.75
CA VAL A 233 33.61 -27.46 -22.19
C VAL A 233 32.47 -28.47 -22.20
N VAL A 234 32.70 -29.66 -22.76
CA VAL A 234 31.66 -30.70 -22.87
C VAL A 234 31.80 -31.74 -21.76
N LEU A 235 33.04 -32.17 -21.47
CA LEU A 235 33.34 -33.02 -20.33
C LEU A 235 34.57 -32.48 -19.64
N ARG A 236 34.42 -31.93 -18.44
CA ARG A 236 35.54 -31.43 -17.67
C ARG A 236 36.40 -32.60 -17.18
N GLY A 237 37.72 -32.47 -17.25
CA GLY A 237 38.66 -33.49 -16.83
C GLY A 237 38.98 -33.44 -15.33
N TYR A 238 39.68 -34.45 -14.83
CA TYR A 238 40.12 -34.53 -13.44
C TYR A 238 41.50 -35.19 -13.33
N LYS A 239 42.12 -35.11 -12.16
CA LYS A 239 43.31 -35.89 -11.81
C LYS A 239 42.97 -36.88 -10.71
N HIS A 240 43.64 -38.02 -10.72
CA HIS A 240 43.69 -38.94 -9.59
C HIS A 240 45.16 -39.24 -9.29
N ASN A 241 45.66 -38.71 -8.16
CA ASN A 241 47.10 -38.54 -7.92
C ASN A 241 47.75 -37.78 -9.10
N ASP A 242 48.79 -38.35 -9.72
CA ASP A 242 49.51 -37.72 -10.85
C ASP A 242 48.89 -38.04 -12.23
N LYS A 243 47.91 -38.95 -12.30
CA LYS A 243 47.28 -39.34 -13.57
C LYS A 243 46.22 -38.30 -13.97
N VAL A 244 46.36 -37.77 -15.19
CA VAL A 244 45.45 -36.78 -15.77
C VAL A 244 44.42 -37.44 -16.69
N TYR A 245 43.14 -37.12 -16.49
CA TYR A 245 42.04 -37.44 -17.38
C TYR A 245 41.62 -36.14 -18.08
N HIS A 246 41.86 -36.06 -19.39
CA HIS A 246 41.83 -34.81 -20.16
C HIS A 246 40.43 -34.28 -20.44
N THR A 247 40.23 -32.98 -20.22
CA THR A 247 38.99 -32.25 -20.56
C THR A 247 38.65 -32.38 -22.05
N ILE A 248 37.38 -32.62 -22.38
CA ILE A 248 36.87 -32.59 -23.74
C ILE A 248 36.21 -31.24 -23.99
N VAL A 249 36.66 -30.55 -25.03
CA VAL A 249 36.17 -29.21 -25.40
C VAL A 249 35.57 -29.20 -26.80
N ASP A 250 34.54 -28.40 -26.98
CA ASP A 250 33.94 -28.09 -28.27
C ASP A 250 34.48 -26.73 -28.76
N MET A 251 35.13 -26.76 -29.92
CA MET A 251 35.79 -25.61 -30.55
C MET A 251 34.89 -24.83 -31.51
N GLY A 252 33.62 -25.23 -31.67
CA GLY A 252 32.77 -24.75 -32.75
C GLY A 252 33.18 -25.25 -34.13
N SER A 253 32.24 -25.18 -35.07
CA SER A 253 32.53 -25.34 -36.51
C SER A 253 33.05 -24.06 -37.13
#